data_AF-A0AAP8GED8-F1
#
_entry.id   AF-A0AAP8GED8-F1
#
_cell.length_a   1.000
_cell.length_b   1.000
_cell.length_c   1.000
_cell.angle_alpha   90.00
_cell.angle_beta   90.00
_cell.angle_gamma   90.00
#
_symmetry.space_group_name_H-M   'P 1'
#
loop_
_entity.id
_entity.type
_entity.pdbx_description
1 polymer ?
#
loop_
_entity_poly.entity_id
_entity_poly.type
_entity_poly.pdbx_seq_one_letter_code
_entity_poly.pdbx_strand_id
1 'polypeptide(L)'
;YYAINGHIPISNLILESTSPGIKEEANQLERRLVDDARAKVLDIAGIELFVNDWEKLPLFQSQLELPVEIQHQIRLQRLSQSPQKMAKALRDYGTGQMPNLWPRLKEIKVPTLILAGEYDEKFVQIAKKMANLIPNSKCKLISATGHTIHVE
;
A
#
# COMPACT_ATOMS: atom_id res chain seq x y z
N TYR A 1 2.58 11.31 -0.62
CA TYR A 1 1.95 12.58 -0.20
C TYR A 1 2.96 13.55 0.40
N TYR A 2 3.65 13.19 1.49
CA TYR A 2 4.57 14.11 2.19
C TYR A 2 5.67 14.70 1.29
N ALA A 3 6.31 13.91 0.42
CA ALA A 3 7.34 14.41 -0.51
C ALA A 3 6.89 15.54 -1.45
N ILE A 4 5.57 15.75 -1.60
CA ILE A 4 4.97 16.78 -2.45
C ILE A 4 4.41 17.95 -1.61
N ASN A 5 3.85 17.67 -0.43
CA ASN A 5 3.09 18.65 0.37
C ASN A 5 3.72 18.94 1.74
N GLY A 6 4.84 18.31 2.09
CA GLY A 6 5.50 18.46 3.39
C GLY A 6 6.18 19.82 3.53
N HIS A 7 6.19 20.35 4.75
CA HIS A 7 6.80 21.65 5.06
C HIS A 7 8.28 21.54 5.46
N ILE A 8 8.72 20.33 5.85
CA ILE A 8 10.14 20.05 6.12
C ILE A 8 10.71 19.28 4.92
N PRO A 9 11.76 19.81 4.25
CA PRO A 9 12.40 19.13 3.14
C PRO A 9 12.98 17.77 3.53
N ILE A 10 12.91 16.83 2.60
CA ILE A 10 13.57 15.52 2.72
C ILE A 10 14.78 15.47 1.78
N SER A 11 15.79 14.68 2.12
CA SER A 11 16.97 14.51 1.24
C SER A 11 16.78 13.41 0.21
N ASN A 12 16.04 12.35 0.54
CA ASN A 12 15.80 11.19 -0.31
C ASN A 12 14.40 10.62 -0.03
N LEU A 13 13.87 9.84 -0.98
CA LEU A 13 12.60 9.13 -0.84
C LEU A 13 12.77 7.65 -1.17
N ILE A 14 12.21 6.77 -0.35
CA ILE A 14 12.12 5.33 -0.62
C ILE A 14 10.64 4.94 -0.60
N LEU A 15 10.20 4.23 -1.64
CA LEU A 15 8.83 3.78 -1.83
C LEU A 15 8.84 2.27 -2.05
N GLU A 16 8.13 1.53 -1.20
CA GLU A 16 7.96 0.07 -1.32
C GLU A 16 6.49 -0.23 -1.61
N SER A 17 6.21 -0.97 -2.69
CA SER A 17 4.89 -1.53 -3.02
C SER A 17 3.72 -0.56 -2.80
N THR A 18 3.89 0.69 -3.25
CA THR A 18 2.93 1.78 -3.02
C THR A 18 2.42 2.39 -4.32
N SER A 19 1.44 3.28 -4.21
CA SER A 19 0.86 3.99 -5.36
C SER A 19 0.60 5.46 -5.03
N PRO A 20 0.61 6.36 -6.02
CA PRO A 20 0.31 7.78 -5.83
C PRO A 20 -1.20 8.05 -5.90
N GLY A 21 -2.02 7.11 -5.42
CA GLY A 21 -3.48 7.14 -5.52
C GLY A 21 -4.02 6.58 -6.85
N ILE A 22 -5.32 6.78 -7.06
CA ILE A 22 -6.05 6.29 -8.24
C ILE A 22 -6.32 7.48 -9.18
N LYS A 23 -6.15 7.29 -10.49
CA LYS A 23 -6.30 8.37 -11.48
C LYS A 23 -7.77 8.75 -11.74
N GLU A 24 -8.55 7.75 -12.12
CA GLU A 24 -9.93 7.94 -12.57
C GLU A 24 -10.90 8.06 -11.39
N GLU A 25 -11.81 9.02 -11.44
CA GLU A 25 -12.77 9.29 -10.37
C GLU A 25 -13.71 8.10 -10.09
N ALA A 26 -14.13 7.39 -11.13
CA ALA A 26 -14.96 6.18 -11.01
C ALA A 26 -14.22 5.10 -10.19
N ASN A 27 -12.95 4.83 -10.50
CA ASN A 27 -12.14 3.86 -9.77
C ASN A 27 -11.85 4.31 -8.33
N GLN A 28 -11.71 5.62 -8.10
CA GLN A 28 -11.62 6.16 -6.73
C GLN A 28 -12.91 5.92 -5.96
N LEU A 29 -14.08 6.15 -6.57
CA LEU A 29 -15.38 5.90 -5.95
C LEU A 29 -15.57 4.43 -5.62
N GLU A 30 -15.28 3.53 -6.55
CA GLU A 30 -15.30 2.08 -6.29
C GLU A 30 -14.41 1.73 -5.10
N ARG A 31 -13.19 2.30 -5.05
CA ARG A 31 -12.28 2.03 -3.93
C ARG A 31 -12.80 2.58 -2.60
N ARG A 32 -13.43 3.77 -2.59
CA ARG A 32 -14.08 4.31 -1.38
C ARG A 32 -15.15 3.37 -0.86
N LEU A 33 -16.03 2.87 -1.74
CA LEU A 33 -17.09 1.95 -1.37
C LEU A 33 -16.53 0.63 -0.78
N VAL A 34 -15.45 0.10 -1.36
CA VAL A 34 -14.77 -1.10 -0.83
C VAL A 34 -14.14 -0.83 0.53
N ASP A 35 -13.42 0.28 0.70
CA ASP A 35 -12.79 0.64 1.97
C ASP A 35 -13.83 0.96 3.06
N ASP A 36 -14.96 1.59 2.71
CA ASP A 36 -16.09 1.83 3.62
C ASP A 36 -16.78 0.53 4.04
N ALA A 37 -16.96 -0.42 3.11
CA ALA A 37 -17.49 -1.74 3.43
C ALA A 37 -16.55 -2.49 4.40
N ARG A 38 -15.25 -2.46 4.14
CA ARG A 38 -14.22 -3.02 5.05
C ARG A 38 -14.24 -2.36 6.42
N ALA A 39 -14.38 -1.03 6.47
CA ALA A 39 -14.50 -0.29 7.72
C ALA A 39 -15.76 -0.70 8.51
N LYS A 40 -16.89 -0.94 7.83
CA LYS A 40 -18.11 -1.49 8.47
C LYS A 40 -17.88 -2.90 9.02
N VAL A 41 -17.18 -3.77 8.28
CA VAL A 41 -16.82 -5.11 8.78
C VAL A 41 -15.96 -5.00 10.04
N LEU A 42 -14.96 -4.13 10.07
CA LEU A 42 -14.13 -3.90 11.26
C LEU A 42 -14.96 -3.42 12.46
N ASP A 43 -15.87 -2.47 12.26
CA ASP A 43 -16.72 -1.93 13.34
C ASP A 43 -17.69 -2.98 13.91
N ILE A 44 -18.16 -3.94 13.09
CA ILE A 44 -19.19 -4.91 13.48
C ILE A 44 -18.58 -6.26 13.89
N ALA A 45 -17.70 -6.82 13.08
CA ALA A 45 -17.15 -8.16 13.21
C ALA A 45 -15.81 -8.20 13.97
N GLY A 46 -15.17 -7.05 14.19
CA GLY A 46 -13.91 -6.95 14.91
C GLY A 46 -12.68 -7.38 14.09
N ILE A 47 -11.53 -7.41 14.77
CA ILE A 47 -10.23 -7.54 14.11
C ILE A 47 -9.95 -8.97 13.62
N GLU A 48 -10.35 -10.00 14.37
CA GLU A 48 -9.98 -11.39 14.05
C GLU A 48 -10.62 -11.87 12.74
N LEU A 49 -11.93 -11.68 12.60
CA LEU A 49 -12.65 -12.02 11.37
C LEU A 49 -12.13 -11.23 10.18
N PHE A 50 -11.85 -9.94 10.37
CA PHE A 50 -11.25 -9.12 9.32
C PHE A 50 -9.88 -9.65 8.88
N VAL A 51 -9.00 -10.00 9.82
CA VAL A 51 -7.67 -10.52 9.52
C VAL A 51 -7.73 -11.88 8.82
N ASN A 52 -8.66 -12.75 9.21
CA ASN A 52 -8.86 -14.05 8.56
C ASN A 52 -9.20 -13.92 7.07
N ASP A 53 -9.98 -12.91 6.69
CA ASP A 53 -10.31 -12.64 5.30
C ASP A 53 -9.20 -11.84 4.61
N TRP A 54 -8.54 -10.94 5.33
CA TRP A 54 -7.43 -10.14 4.82
C TRP A 54 -6.24 -11.01 4.38
N GLU A 55 -5.93 -12.06 5.15
CA GLU A 55 -4.85 -13.02 4.85
C GLU A 55 -5.10 -13.81 3.56
N LYS A 56 -6.36 -13.92 3.11
CA LYS A 56 -6.73 -14.65 1.89
C LYS A 56 -6.74 -13.78 0.63
N LEU A 57 -6.45 -12.48 0.75
CA LEU A 57 -6.43 -11.60 -0.42
C LEU A 57 -5.31 -12.03 -1.37
N PRO A 58 -5.55 -12.04 -2.70
CA PRO A 58 -4.51 -12.39 -3.69
C PRO A 58 -3.23 -11.56 -3.55
N LEU A 59 -3.34 -10.33 -3.03
CA LEU A 59 -2.21 -9.45 -2.76
C LEU A 59 -1.17 -10.04 -1.80
N PHE A 60 -1.59 -10.92 -0.88
CA PHE A 60 -0.72 -11.52 0.14
C PHE A 60 -0.47 -13.01 -0.09
N GLN A 61 -0.75 -13.53 -1.28
CA GLN A 61 -0.61 -14.97 -1.58
C GLN A 61 0.83 -15.47 -1.35
N SER A 62 1.85 -14.67 -1.66
CA SER A 62 3.25 -15.04 -1.41
C SER A 62 3.59 -15.23 0.08
N GLN A 63 2.82 -14.61 0.98
CA GLN A 63 3.04 -14.73 2.43
C GLN A 63 2.73 -16.13 2.95
N LEU A 64 1.95 -16.93 2.21
CA LEU A 64 1.65 -18.32 2.56
C LEU A 64 2.88 -19.23 2.47
N GLU A 65 3.88 -18.84 1.67
CA GLU A 65 5.14 -19.57 1.49
C GLU A 65 6.22 -19.16 2.49
N LEU A 66 5.95 -18.16 3.35
CA LEU A 66 6.91 -17.71 4.37
C LEU A 66 7.05 -18.75 5.49
N PRO A 67 8.18 -18.76 6.23
CA PRO A 67 8.30 -19.55 7.46
C PRO A 67 7.15 -19.26 8.43
N VAL A 68 6.66 -20.30 9.11
CA VAL A 68 5.48 -20.21 9.98
C VAL A 68 5.65 -19.17 11.10
N GLU A 69 6.88 -18.97 11.57
CA GLU A 69 7.21 -17.98 12.59
C GLU A 69 6.97 -16.56 12.08
N ILE A 70 7.31 -16.29 10.81
CA ILE A 70 7.10 -14.99 10.17
C ILE A 70 5.61 -14.78 9.89
N GLN A 71 4.90 -15.80 9.40
CA GLN A 71 3.44 -15.73 9.23
C GLN A 71 2.75 -15.40 10.56
N HIS A 72 3.16 -16.05 11.65
CA HIS A 72 2.63 -15.80 12.99
C HIS A 72 2.94 -14.38 13.48
N GLN A 73 4.15 -13.86 13.23
CA GLN A 73 4.51 -12.49 13.57
C GLN A 73 3.64 -11.46 12.83
N ILE A 74 3.45 -11.62 11.52
CA ILE A 74 2.57 -10.77 10.71
C ILE A 74 1.14 -10.81 11.28
N ARG A 75 0.63 -12.01 11.56
CA ARG A 75 -0.72 -12.20 12.10
C ARG A 75 -0.89 -11.53 13.46
N LEU A 76 0.05 -11.69 14.39
CA LEU A 76 0.01 -11.03 15.70
C LEU A 76 0.02 -9.50 15.57
N GLN A 77 0.84 -8.94 14.68
CA GLN A 77 0.85 -7.49 14.42
C GLN A 77 -0.51 -7.00 13.94
N ARG A 78 -1.15 -7.73 13.02
CA ARG A 78 -2.50 -7.41 12.50
C ARG A 78 -3.57 -7.52 13.59
N LEU A 79 -3.57 -8.60 14.37
CA LEU A 79 -4.54 -8.84 15.44
C LEU A 79 -4.41 -7.84 16.60
N SER A 80 -3.21 -7.28 16.83
CA SER A 80 -3.00 -6.26 17.87
C SER A 80 -3.61 -4.89 17.52
N GLN A 81 -4.08 -4.68 16.29
CA GLN A 81 -4.65 -3.39 15.88
C GLN A 81 -6.05 -3.18 16.48
N SER A 82 -6.41 -1.93 16.78
CA SER A 82 -7.78 -1.59 17.16
C SER A 82 -8.67 -1.55 15.91
N PRO A 83 -9.75 -2.35 15.85
CA PRO A 83 -10.61 -2.40 14.67
C PRO A 83 -11.28 -1.06 14.38
N GLN A 84 -11.69 -0.31 15.42
CA GLN A 84 -12.30 1.02 15.25
C GLN A 84 -11.30 2.03 14.67
N LYS A 85 -10.02 1.97 15.10
CA LYS A 85 -8.96 2.83 14.55
C LYS A 85 -8.64 2.45 13.09
N MET A 86 -8.66 1.16 12.75
CA MET A 86 -8.47 0.70 11.38
C MET A 86 -9.65 1.09 10.47
N ALA A 87 -10.89 0.99 10.96
CA ALA A 87 -12.07 1.46 10.24
C ALA A 87 -11.99 2.96 9.94
N LYS A 88 -11.59 3.77 10.95
CA LYS A 88 -11.34 5.20 10.76
C LYS A 88 -10.21 5.47 9.76
N ALA A 89 -9.11 4.73 9.84
CA ALA A 89 -8.00 4.86 8.90
C ALA A 89 -8.41 4.67 7.44
N LEU A 90 -9.22 3.64 7.17
CA LEU A 90 -9.77 3.37 5.84
C LEU A 90 -10.66 4.52 5.33
N ARG A 91 -11.53 5.06 6.20
CA ARG A 91 -12.46 6.15 5.87
C ARG A 91 -11.78 7.51 5.67
N ASP A 92 -10.72 7.78 6.43
CA ASP A 92 -10.08 9.10 6.45
C ASP A 92 -8.97 9.21 5.40
N TYR A 93 -8.15 8.16 5.26
CA TYR A 93 -6.96 8.17 4.40
C TYR A 93 -6.73 6.88 3.62
N GLY A 94 -7.79 6.08 3.41
CA GLY A 94 -7.79 4.99 2.43
C GLY A 94 -7.48 5.47 1.01
N THR A 95 -7.11 4.56 0.11
CA THR A 95 -6.66 4.96 -1.24
C THR A 95 -7.77 5.63 -2.06
N GLY A 96 -9.04 5.35 -1.76
CA GLY A 96 -10.18 6.04 -2.40
C GLY A 96 -10.35 7.51 -1.94
N GLN A 97 -9.80 7.86 -0.78
CA GLN A 97 -9.79 9.21 -0.21
C GLN A 97 -8.52 9.99 -0.58
N MET A 98 -7.44 9.27 -0.90
CA MET A 98 -6.18 9.86 -1.30
C MET A 98 -6.35 10.64 -2.62
N PRO A 99 -5.89 11.91 -2.68
CA PRO A 99 -5.87 12.66 -3.93
C PRO A 99 -5.07 11.94 -5.01
N ASN A 100 -5.45 12.14 -6.27
CA ASN A 100 -4.65 11.68 -7.41
C ASN A 100 -3.32 12.46 -7.46
N LEU A 101 -2.24 11.83 -7.00
CA LEU A 101 -0.89 12.43 -7.03
C LEU A 101 -0.12 12.12 -8.32
N TRP A 102 -0.68 11.34 -9.26
CA TRP A 102 0.00 10.99 -10.50
C TRP A 102 0.51 12.22 -11.29
N PRO A 103 -0.28 13.29 -11.49
CA PRO A 103 0.19 14.48 -12.22
C PRO A 103 1.30 15.25 -11.49
N ARG A 104 1.39 15.06 -10.17
CA ARG A 104 2.31 15.78 -9.27
C ARG A 104 3.60 15.02 -8.99
N LEU A 105 3.75 13.78 -9.46
CA LEU A 105 4.99 13.00 -9.26
C LEU A 105 6.23 13.70 -9.82
N LYS A 106 6.08 14.45 -10.91
CA LYS A 106 7.16 15.27 -11.50
C LYS A 106 7.69 16.36 -10.57
N GLU A 107 6.95 16.72 -9.52
CA GLU A 107 7.37 17.71 -8.51
C GLU A 107 8.42 17.12 -7.55
N ILE A 108 8.51 15.79 -7.41
CA ILE A 108 9.50 15.13 -6.55
C ILE A 108 10.88 15.21 -7.20
N LYS A 109 11.76 16.07 -6.66
CA LYS A 109 13.13 16.28 -7.20
C LYS A 109 14.23 15.52 -6.46
N VAL A 110 13.95 15.00 -5.28
CA VAL A 110 14.94 14.26 -4.49
C VAL A 110 15.22 12.89 -5.11
N PRO A 111 16.43 12.33 -4.92
CA PRO A 111 16.70 10.95 -5.31
C PRO A 111 15.64 10.01 -4.71
N THR A 112 15.04 9.20 -5.58
CA THR A 112 13.93 8.33 -5.23
C THR A 112 14.23 6.87 -5.58
N LEU A 113 14.14 5.97 -4.60
CA LEU A 113 14.17 4.53 -4.82
C LEU A 113 12.74 3.98 -4.78
N ILE A 114 12.35 3.21 -5.79
CA ILE A 114 11.04 2.58 -5.90
C ILE A 114 11.27 1.06 -5.95
N LEU A 115 10.63 0.35 -5.04
CA LEU A 115 10.72 -1.10 -4.89
C LEU A 115 9.35 -1.72 -5.15
N ALA A 116 9.33 -2.83 -5.89
CA ALA A 116 8.15 -3.70 -6.03
C ALA A 116 8.62 -5.15 -6.11
N GLY A 117 7.92 -6.06 -5.41
CA GLY A 117 8.23 -7.48 -5.50
C GLY A 117 7.79 -8.04 -6.85
N GLU A 118 8.59 -8.96 -7.39
CA GLU A 118 8.37 -9.55 -8.71
C GLU A 118 7.00 -10.23 -8.86
N TYR A 119 6.48 -10.84 -7.79
CA TYR A 119 5.18 -11.53 -7.79
C TYR A 119 3.98 -10.58 -7.66
N ASP A 120 4.19 -9.31 -7.31
CA ASP A 120 3.12 -8.32 -7.19
C ASP A 120 2.95 -7.53 -8.50
N GLU A 121 2.39 -8.20 -9.51
CA GLU A 121 2.24 -7.64 -10.86
C GLU A 121 1.59 -6.25 -10.88
N LYS A 122 0.59 -6.04 -10.02
CA LYS A 122 -0.11 -4.76 -9.89
C LYS A 122 0.87 -3.66 -9.50
N PHE A 123 1.64 -3.85 -8.44
CA PHE A 123 2.56 -2.81 -7.98
C PHE A 123 3.87 -2.76 -8.78
N VAL A 124 4.27 -3.83 -9.47
CA VAL A 124 5.31 -3.79 -10.51
C VAL A 124 4.94 -2.79 -11.61
N GLN A 125 3.71 -2.86 -12.13
CA GLN A 125 3.24 -1.92 -13.16
C GLN A 125 3.15 -0.49 -12.62
N ILE A 126 2.66 -0.31 -11.40
CA ILE A 126 2.59 1.01 -10.76
C ILE A 126 3.98 1.59 -10.53
N ALA A 127 4.93 0.80 -10.02
CA ALA A 127 6.31 1.21 -9.77
C ALA A 127 7.01 1.69 -11.04
N LYS A 128 6.87 0.93 -12.15
CA LYS A 128 7.39 1.35 -13.48
C LYS A 128 6.77 2.68 -13.93
N LYS A 129 5.46 2.85 -13.79
CA LYS A 129 4.77 4.10 -14.14
C LYS A 129 5.21 5.27 -13.25
N MET A 130 5.44 5.05 -11.96
CA MET A 130 5.96 6.09 -11.05
C MET A 130 7.39 6.48 -11.44
N ALA A 131 8.24 5.51 -11.74
CA ALA A 131 9.63 5.75 -12.15
C ALA A 131 9.72 6.62 -13.40
N ASN A 132 8.83 6.41 -14.37
CA ASN A 132 8.76 7.24 -15.58
C ASN A 132 8.37 8.71 -15.30
N LEU A 133 7.70 8.99 -14.18
CA LEU A 133 7.19 10.33 -13.86
C LEU A 133 8.03 11.07 -12.82
N ILE A 134 8.79 10.35 -11.98
CA ILE A 134 9.71 10.93 -11.00
C ILE A 134 11.10 11.08 -11.64
N PRO A 135 11.60 12.31 -11.87
CA PRO A 135 12.81 12.54 -12.68
C PRO A 135 14.08 11.85 -12.16
N ASN A 136 14.28 11.84 -10.85
CA ASN A 136 15.49 11.31 -10.21
C ASN A 136 15.21 9.97 -9.53
N SER A 137 14.59 9.04 -10.26
CA SER A 137 14.15 7.77 -9.70
C SER A 137 14.96 6.55 -10.18
N LYS A 138 15.01 5.53 -9.33
CA LYS A 138 15.46 4.19 -9.66
C LYS A 138 14.38 3.20 -9.26
N CYS A 139 13.94 2.37 -10.20
CA CYS A 139 13.02 1.26 -9.93
C CYS A 139 13.82 -0.03 -9.78
N LYS A 140 13.61 -0.77 -8.69
CA LYS A 140 14.15 -2.12 -8.52
C LYS A 140 13.01 -3.10 -8.30
N LEU A 141 12.99 -4.14 -9.12
CA LEU A 141 12.15 -5.30 -8.87
C LEU A 141 12.93 -6.28 -8.02
N ILE A 142 12.30 -6.76 -6.94
CA ILE A 142 12.93 -7.69 -6.01
C ILE A 142 12.41 -9.08 -6.33
N SER A 143 13.31 -9.93 -6.84
CA SER A 143 12.96 -11.29 -7.27
C SER A 143 12.45 -12.12 -6.10
N ALA A 144 11.57 -13.07 -6.41
CA ALA A 144 10.99 -14.01 -5.46
C ALA A 144 10.29 -13.39 -4.24
N THR A 145 9.73 -12.18 -4.39
CA THR A 145 8.94 -11.50 -3.34
C THR A 145 7.62 -10.97 -3.91
N GLY A 146 6.60 -10.89 -3.07
CA GLY A 146 5.31 -10.27 -3.36
C GLY A 146 5.21 -8.84 -2.84
N HIS A 147 4.13 -8.53 -2.12
CA HIS A 147 3.82 -7.15 -1.76
C HIS A 147 4.72 -6.60 -0.64
N THR A 148 5.08 -7.42 0.35
CA THR A 148 5.74 -6.95 1.59
C THR A 148 7.21 -7.35 1.60
N ILE A 149 7.98 -6.75 0.68
CA ILE A 149 9.37 -7.11 0.36
C ILE A 149 10.26 -7.12 1.60
N HIS A 150 10.10 -6.17 2.53
CA HIS A 150 10.97 -6.12 3.72
C HIS A 150 10.73 -7.29 4.71
N VAL A 151 9.73 -8.14 4.47
CA VAL A 151 9.41 -9.33 5.27
C VAL A 151 9.69 -10.63 4.51
N GLU A 152 9.64 -10.60 3.17
CA GLU A 152 9.82 -11.74 2.27
C GLU A 152 11.28 -11.84 1.78
#